data_AF-A0A9E3LNU0-F1
#
_entry.id   AF-A0A9E3LNU0-F1
#
_cell.length_a   1.000
_cell.length_b   1.000
_cell.length_c   1.000
_cell.angle_alpha   90.00
_cell.angle_beta   90.00
_cell.angle_gamma   90.00
#
_symmetry.space_group_name_H-M   'P 1'
#
loop_
_entity.id
_entity.type
_entity.pdbx_description
1 polymer ?
#
loop_
_entity_poly.entity_id
_entity_poly.type
_entity_poly.pdbx_seq_one_letter_code
_entity_poly.pdbx_strand_id
1 'polypeptide(L)'
;EERRRKGHAPFRITQDLRTRGFADDLIARVVAPLESQDREAQAFDAARDKARSLAGLEDETAFRRLVGHLARRGYHEGLARKVAREVVYADREVRRTAER
;
A
#
# COMPACT_ATOMS: atom_id res chain seq x y z
N GLU A 1 -7.52 -9.32 18.52
CA GLU A 1 -8.48 -8.70 17.59
C GLU A 1 -8.05 -7.32 17.05
N GLU A 2 -6.78 -6.91 17.19
CA GLU A 2 -6.32 -5.61 16.68
C GLU A 2 -5.27 -5.79 15.59
N ARG A 3 -5.68 -6.23 14.40
CA ARG A 3 -4.88 -5.95 13.19
C ARG A 3 -5.11 -4.49 12.85
N ARG A 4 -4.45 -3.56 13.54
CA ARG A 4 -4.15 -2.24 12.95
C ARG A 4 -3.50 -2.54 11.61
N ARG A 5 -4.27 -2.47 10.53
CA ARG A 5 -3.79 -2.77 9.18
C ARG A 5 -2.90 -1.60 8.76
N LYS A 6 -1.66 -1.63 9.23
CA LYS A 6 -0.57 -0.74 8.81
C LYS A 6 -0.60 -0.67 7.27
N GLY A 7 -0.69 0.55 6.72
CA GLY A 7 -0.71 0.81 5.28
C GLY A 7 -2.09 0.84 4.60
N HIS A 8 -3.19 1.10 5.31
CA HIS A 8 -4.46 1.49 4.66
C HIS A 8 -4.50 3.00 4.43
N ALA A 9 -4.99 3.43 3.27
CA ALA A 9 -5.29 4.83 3.02
C ALA A 9 -6.45 5.31 3.94
N PRO A 10 -6.47 6.58 4.38
CA PRO A 10 -7.48 7.13 5.28
C PRO A 10 -8.90 6.88 4.78
N PHE A 11 -9.13 7.09 3.49
CA PHE A 11 -10.44 6.85 2.89
C PHE A 11 -10.93 5.41 3.09
N ARG A 12 -10.04 4.42 2.99
CA ARG A 12 -10.36 3.00 3.25
C ARG A 12 -10.76 2.78 4.71
N ILE A 13 -10.09 3.46 5.64
CA ILE A 13 -10.35 3.39 7.08
C ILE A 13 -11.70 4.05 7.38
N THR A 14 -11.95 5.23 6.84
CA THR A 14 -13.24 5.94 6.95
C THR A 14 -14.40 5.06 6.46
N GLN A 15 -14.27 4.44 5.29
CA GLN A 15 -15.32 3.57 4.73
C GLN A 15 -15.58 2.33 5.61
N ASP A 16 -14.52 1.71 6.15
CA ASP A 16 -14.64 0.56 7.05
C ASP A 16 -15.34 0.93 8.36
N LEU A 17 -14.99 2.09 8.95
CA LEU A 17 -15.63 2.57 10.18
C LEU A 17 -17.11 2.94 9.96
N ARG A 18 -17.44 3.59 8.85
CA ARG A 18 -18.85 3.86 8.49
C ARG A 18 -19.67 2.59 8.32
N THR A 19 -19.09 1.59 7.65
CA THR A 19 -19.74 0.28 7.45
C THR A 19 -20.04 -0.42 8.78
N ARG A 20 -19.22 -0.17 9.81
CA ARG A 20 -19.40 -0.72 11.16
C ARG A 20 -20.33 0.13 12.05
N GLY A 21 -20.87 1.23 11.54
CA GLY A 21 -21.85 2.07 12.25
C GLY A 21 -21.24 3.09 13.23
N PHE A 22 -19.95 3.42 13.12
CA PHE A 22 -19.36 4.48 13.93
C PHE A 22 -19.85 5.87 13.48
N ALA A 23 -20.02 6.79 14.44
CA ALA A 23 -20.46 8.15 14.16
C ALA A 23 -19.39 8.97 13.40
N ASP A 24 -19.82 9.83 12.49
CA ASP A 24 -18.92 10.59 11.59
C ASP A 24 -17.96 11.51 12.36
N ASP A 25 -18.38 12.08 13.48
CA ASP A 25 -17.55 12.94 14.34
C ASP A 25 -16.42 12.14 15.02
N LEU A 26 -16.70 10.91 15.45
CA LEU A 26 -15.69 10.01 15.99
C LEU A 26 -14.72 9.55 14.90
N ILE A 27 -15.23 9.23 13.70
CA ILE A 27 -14.39 8.84 12.55
C ILE A 27 -13.44 9.97 12.17
N ALA A 28 -13.94 11.21 12.08
CA ALA A 28 -13.12 12.37 11.74
C ALA A 28 -11.95 12.56 12.71
N ARG A 29 -12.19 12.42 14.02
CA ARG A 29 -11.14 12.53 15.06
C ARG A 29 -10.06 11.45 14.93
N VAL A 30 -10.45 10.22 14.58
CA VAL A 30 -9.51 9.09 14.44
C VAL A 30 -8.72 9.19 13.14
N VAL A 31 -9.33 9.69 12.07
CA VAL A 31 -8.73 9.77 10.74
C VAL A 31 -7.86 11.01 10.56
N ALA A 32 -8.18 12.14 11.20
CA ALA A 32 -7.42 13.39 11.06
C ALA A 32 -5.91 13.25 11.33
N PRO A 33 -5.44 12.55 12.38
CA PRO A 33 -4.00 12.31 12.58
C PRO A 33 -3.33 11.49 11.47
N LEU A 34 -4.10 10.72 10.71
CA LEU A 34 -3.59 9.93 9.61
C LEU A 34 -3.41 10.76 8.35
N GLU A 35 -4.18 11.84 8.18
CA GLU A 35 -4.17 12.72 6.99
C GLU A 35 -2.82 13.41 6.75
N SER A 36 -2.11 13.75 7.84
CA SER A 36 -0.79 14.39 7.80
C SER A 36 0.38 13.46 7.44
N GLN A 37 0.14 12.15 7.38
CA GLN A 37 1.19 11.17 7.08
C GLN A 37 1.47 11.09 5.57
N ASP A 38 2.75 10.98 5.20
CA ASP A 38 3.19 10.79 3.81
C ASP A 38 2.60 9.49 3.23
N ARG A 39 1.73 9.65 2.23
CA ARG A 39 1.03 8.55 1.56
C ARG A 39 1.92 7.75 0.65
N GLU A 40 2.83 8.43 0.00
CA GLU A 40 3.75 7.82 -0.94
C GLU A 40 4.71 6.92 -0.18
N ALA A 41 5.30 7.41 0.92
CA ALA A 41 6.14 6.61 1.80
C ALA A 41 5.42 5.35 2.32
N GLN A 42 4.17 5.49 2.80
CA GLN A 42 3.38 4.33 3.27
C GLN A 42 3.08 3.33 2.15
N ALA A 43 2.78 3.82 0.94
CA ALA A 43 2.56 2.95 -0.21
C ALA A 43 3.84 2.19 -0.56
N PHE A 44 5.01 2.85 -0.50
CA PHE A 44 6.31 2.21 -0.70
C PHE A 44 6.58 1.12 0.31
N ASP A 45 6.36 1.38 1.60
CA ASP A 45 6.58 0.38 2.65
C ASP A 45 5.67 -0.84 2.44
N ALA A 46 4.38 -0.62 2.18
CA ALA A 46 3.43 -1.69 1.90
C ALA A 46 3.82 -2.49 0.65
N ALA A 47 4.29 -1.82 -0.40
CA ALA A 47 4.73 -2.44 -1.64
C ALA A 47 6.01 -3.25 -1.45
N ARG A 48 7.02 -2.73 -0.73
CA ARG A 48 8.28 -3.43 -0.42
C ARG A 48 8.03 -4.69 0.39
N ASP A 49 7.20 -4.60 1.43
CA ASP A 49 6.82 -5.76 2.23
C ASP A 49 6.13 -6.83 1.38
N LYS A 50 5.25 -6.41 0.45
CA LYS A 50 4.59 -7.34 -0.45
C LYS A 50 5.54 -7.91 -1.51
N ALA A 51 6.48 -7.12 -2.02
CA ALA A 51 7.41 -7.51 -3.08
C ALA A 51 8.28 -8.70 -2.67
N ARG A 52 8.68 -8.80 -1.38
CA ARG A 52 9.39 -9.98 -0.85
C ARG A 52 8.64 -11.29 -1.10
N SER A 53 7.31 -11.28 -1.01
CA SER A 53 6.47 -12.46 -1.28
C SER A 53 6.22 -12.73 -2.77
N LEU A 54 6.72 -11.86 -3.65
CA LEU A 54 6.61 -11.96 -5.11
C LEU A 54 7.98 -12.18 -5.76
N ALA A 55 9.05 -12.29 -4.96
CA ALA A 55 10.40 -12.61 -5.42
C ALA A 55 10.38 -14.02 -6.03
N GLY A 56 10.37 -14.08 -7.37
CA GLY A 56 10.25 -15.33 -8.13
C GLY A 56 9.17 -15.31 -9.21
N LEU A 57 8.32 -14.27 -9.23
CA LEU A 57 7.37 -14.06 -10.33
C LEU A 57 7.97 -13.17 -11.42
N GLU A 58 7.48 -13.34 -12.65
CA GLU A 58 7.74 -12.42 -13.76
C GLU A 58 7.33 -10.98 -13.42
N ASP A 59 8.07 -10.01 -13.94
CA ASP A 59 7.95 -8.60 -13.57
C ASP A 59 6.55 -8.04 -13.82
N GLU A 60 5.93 -8.39 -14.95
CA GLU A 60 4.56 -7.98 -15.26
C GLU A 60 3.54 -8.59 -14.27
N THR A 61 3.77 -9.84 -13.86
CA THR A 61 2.92 -10.51 -12.87
C THR A 61 3.09 -9.90 -11.48
N ALA A 62 4.32 -9.61 -11.07
CA ALA A 62 4.62 -8.95 -9.81
C ALA A 62 4.01 -7.54 -9.77
N PHE A 63 4.16 -6.77 -10.85
CA PHE A 63 3.58 -5.44 -11.02
C PHE A 63 2.05 -5.47 -10.86
N ARG A 64 1.34 -6.32 -11.63
CA ARG A 64 -0.13 -6.43 -11.56
C ARG A 64 -0.61 -6.79 -10.15
N ARG A 65 0.11 -7.70 -9.47
CA ARG A 65 -0.21 -8.13 -8.10
C ARG A 65 0.02 -7.01 -7.08
N LEU A 66 1.07 -6.21 -7.24
CA LEU A 66 1.35 -5.04 -6.39
C LEU A 66 0.33 -3.93 -6.58
N VAL A 67 -0.03 -3.60 -7.83
CA VAL A 67 -1.08 -2.61 -8.11
C VAL A 67 -2.40 -3.01 -7.44
N GLY A 68 -2.83 -4.26 -7.62
CA GLY A 68 -4.04 -4.75 -6.96
C GLY A 68 -3.94 -4.78 -5.42
N HIS A 69 -2.75 -5.02 -4.88
CA HIS A 69 -2.50 -5.00 -3.44
C HIS A 69 -2.66 -3.60 -2.84
N LEU A 70 -2.17 -2.57 -3.52
CA LEU A 70 -2.26 -1.16 -3.11
C LEU A 70 -3.68 -0.62 -3.34
N ALA A 71 -4.33 -0.95 -4.46
CA ALA A 71 -5.71 -0.56 -4.72
C ALA A 71 -6.68 -1.06 -3.63
N ARG A 72 -6.53 -2.31 -3.18
CA ARG A 72 -7.34 -2.87 -2.07
C ARG A 72 -7.07 -2.21 -0.71
N ARG A 73 -5.99 -1.45 -0.58
CA ARG A 73 -5.67 -0.63 0.62
C ARG A 73 -6.20 0.80 0.51
N GLY A 74 -6.74 1.18 -0.65
CA GLY A 74 -7.33 2.49 -0.90
C GLY A 74 -6.36 3.52 -1.46
N TYR A 75 -5.18 3.11 -1.93
CA TYR A 75 -4.31 4.02 -2.68
C TYR A 75 -4.90 4.28 -4.07
N HIS A 76 -4.91 5.54 -4.49
CA HIS A 76 -5.37 5.93 -5.82
C HIS A 76 -4.55 5.25 -6.91
N GLU A 77 -5.19 4.96 -8.05
CA GLU A 77 -4.61 4.15 -9.13
C GLU A 77 -3.25 4.68 -9.61
N GLY A 78 -3.12 6.00 -9.80
CA GLY A 78 -1.87 6.62 -10.25
C GLY A 78 -0.70 6.34 -9.28
N LEU A 79 -0.92 6.55 -7.98
CA LEU A 79 0.08 6.28 -6.95
C LEU A 79 0.39 4.78 -6.85
N ALA A 80 -0.64 3.93 -6.90
CA ALA A 80 -0.47 2.48 -6.85
C ALA A 80 0.39 1.96 -8.01
N ARG A 81 0.17 2.45 -9.24
CA ARG A 81 0.96 2.10 -10.42
C ARG A 81 2.38 2.65 -10.34
N LYS A 82 2.57 3.90 -9.92
CA LYS A 82 3.90 4.52 -9.73
C LYS A 82 4.75 3.69 -8.78
N VAL A 83 4.27 3.49 -7.56
CA VAL A 83 4.98 2.76 -6.50
C VAL A 83 5.24 1.31 -6.90
N ALA A 84 4.26 0.61 -7.48
CA ALA A 84 4.44 -0.76 -7.92
C ALA A 84 5.54 -0.88 -8.98
N ARG A 85 5.62 0.09 -9.90
CA ARG A 85 6.66 0.14 -10.94
C ARG A 85 8.04 0.29 -10.32
N GLU A 86 8.21 1.29 -9.47
CA GLU A 86 9.48 1.59 -8.82
C GLU A 86 9.98 0.41 -7.97
N VAL A 87 9.10 -0.22 -7.19
CA VAL A 87 9.49 -1.36 -6.34
C VAL A 87 9.90 -2.59 -7.16
N VAL A 88 9.18 -2.91 -8.25
CA VAL A 88 9.53 -4.07 -9.10
C VAL A 88 10.90 -3.88 -9.76
N TYR A 89 11.16 -2.69 -10.31
CA TYR A 89 12.42 -2.46 -11.03
C TYR A 89 13.60 -2.24 -10.08
N ALA A 90 13.42 -1.52 -8.96
CA ALA A 90 14.49 -1.31 -7.98
C ALA A 90 14.94 -2.62 -7.32
N ASP A 91 14.01 -3.50 -6.94
CA ASP A 91 14.33 -4.80 -6.34
C ASP A 91 15.13 -5.72 -7.30
N ARG A 92 14.87 -5.60 -8.61
CA ARG A 92 15.56 -6.35 -9.66
C ARG A 92 16.94 -5.80 -9.98
N GLU A 93 17.12 -4.48 -9.97
CA GLU A 93 18.45 -3.88 -10.12
C GLU A 93 19.37 -4.33 -8.98
N VAL A 94 18.87 -4.27 -7.74
CA VAL A 94 19.63 -4.74 -6.56
C VAL A 94 20.00 -6.22 -6.69
N ARG A 95 19.07 -7.08 -7.13
CA ARG A 95 19.36 -8.51 -7.36
C ARG A 95 20.37 -8.75 -8.48
N ARG A 96 20.22 -8.06 -9.62
CA ARG A 96 21.19 -8.14 -10.74
C ARG A 96 22.59 -7.68 -10.33
N THR A 97 22.71 -6.68 -9.46
CA THR A 97 24.01 -6.24 -8.95
C THR A 97 24.59 -7.19 -7.92
N ALA A 98 23.76 -7.91 -7.16
CA ALA A 98 24.21 -8.88 -6.16
C ALA A 98 24.60 -10.24 -6.77
N GLU A 99 24.08 -10.56 -7.96
CA GLU A 99 24.41 -11.77 -8.73
C GLU A 99 25.66 -11.60 -9.62
N ARG A 100 26.24 -10.38 -9.68
CA ARG A 100 27.51 -10.07 -10.35
C ARG A 100 28.67 -10.08 -9.36
#